data_AF-A0AB36ZV00-F1
#
_entry.id   AF-A0AB36ZV00-F1
#
_cell.length_a   1.000
_cell.length_b   1.000
_cell.length_c   1.000
_cell.angle_alpha   90.00
_cell.angle_beta   90.00
_cell.angle_gamma   90.00
#
_symmetry.space_group_name_H-M   'P 1'
#
loop_
_entity.id
_entity.type
_entity.pdbx_description
1 polymer ?
#
loop_
_entity_poly.entity_id
_entity_poly.type
_entity_poly.pdbx_seq_one_letter_code
_entity_poly.pdbx_strand_id
1 'polypeptide(L)'
;MKFAKIDFINLLPVTVYMKKNIKSNQLKAIIEYKKSYPSAINKKFKKRSVESAFISSIASRGEKSLDYGIIARDEVTSVLLVPGVYSKDFQSDTSNALAKVLDLQGQVIIGDKALKFFHENDKNSFIDLAKAWQDKYNLPFVFARLSYNKNGKLLRKTMKNFNKRHIKIPQYILEKYEKRSGISKKNILEYLTKIDYDIGIKEKLALKLFFKLTKEKGIK
;
A
#
# COMPACT_ATOMS: atom_id res chain seq x y z
N MET A 1 -13.90 13.83 9.96
CA MET A 1 -12.78 13.14 9.28
C MET A 1 -13.14 12.89 7.82
N LYS A 2 -12.46 13.53 6.87
CA LYS A 2 -12.56 13.21 5.44
C LYS A 2 -11.47 12.20 5.08
N PHE A 3 -11.74 10.92 5.32
CA PHE A 3 -10.77 9.85 5.02
C PHE A 3 -10.93 9.37 3.58
N ALA A 4 -9.81 9.28 2.84
CA ALA A 4 -9.77 8.80 1.46
C ALA A 4 -9.24 7.37 1.42
N LYS A 5 -10.00 6.47 0.78
CA LYS A 5 -9.71 5.03 0.73
C LYS A 5 -9.03 4.67 -0.59
N ILE A 6 -7.97 3.86 -0.54
CA ILE A 6 -7.46 3.17 -1.72
C ILE A 6 -8.21 1.84 -1.84
N ASP A 7 -8.73 1.52 -3.03
CA ASP A 7 -9.57 0.33 -3.25
C ASP A 7 -8.77 -0.89 -3.77
N PHE A 8 -7.71 -1.27 -3.05
CA PHE A 8 -6.88 -2.45 -3.33
C PHE A 8 -7.08 -3.57 -2.31
N ILE A 9 -6.79 -4.80 -2.72
CA ILE A 9 -6.90 -5.99 -1.86
C ILE A 9 -6.11 -5.82 -0.56
N ASN A 10 -4.91 -5.23 -0.63
CA ASN A 10 -4.03 -5.01 0.54
C ASN A 10 -4.57 -4.07 1.61
N LEU A 11 -5.72 -3.42 1.40
CA LEU A 11 -6.36 -2.59 2.42
C LEU A 11 -7.68 -3.18 2.90
N LEU A 12 -8.02 -4.40 2.49
CA LEU A 12 -9.20 -5.10 2.98
C LEU A 12 -9.22 -5.23 4.51
N PRO A 13 -8.14 -5.69 5.19
CA PRO A 13 -8.14 -5.78 6.65
C PRO A 13 -8.39 -4.44 7.34
N VAL A 14 -7.75 -3.38 6.85
CA VAL A 14 -7.93 -2.01 7.38
C VAL A 14 -9.35 -1.52 7.13
N THR A 15 -9.88 -1.73 5.93
CA THR A 15 -11.23 -1.32 5.54
C THR A 15 -12.29 -1.98 6.42
N VAL A 16 -12.20 -3.30 6.60
CA VAL A 16 -13.12 -4.07 7.45
C VAL A 16 -13.04 -3.58 8.90
N TYR A 17 -11.81 -3.39 9.41
CA TYR A 17 -11.61 -2.88 10.76
C TYR A 17 -12.18 -1.46 10.95
N MET A 18 -11.87 -0.52 10.06
CA MET A 18 -12.36 0.85 10.14
C MET A 18 -13.89 0.89 10.05
N LYS A 19 -14.51 0.10 9.16
CA LYS A 19 -15.98 0.03 9.04
C LYS A 19 -16.64 -0.44 10.33
N LYS A 20 -16.02 -1.39 11.04
CA LYS A 20 -16.50 -1.90 12.34
C LYS A 20 -16.33 -0.86 13.47
N ASN A 21 -15.22 -0.13 13.48
CA ASN A 21 -14.85 0.77 14.60
C ASN A 21 -15.34 2.22 14.43
N ILE A 22 -15.78 2.61 13.24
CA ILE A 22 -16.45 3.89 13.01
C ILE A 22 -17.93 3.75 13.35
N LYS A 23 -18.41 4.52 14.34
CA LYS A 23 -19.83 4.49 14.72
C LYS A 23 -20.73 5.24 13.73
N SER A 24 -20.28 6.39 13.22
CA SER A 24 -21.07 7.25 12.33
C SER A 24 -21.29 6.61 10.94
N ASN A 25 -22.55 6.39 10.59
CA ASN A 25 -22.93 5.88 9.26
C ASN A 25 -22.64 6.87 8.13
N GLN A 26 -22.82 8.17 8.39
CA GLN A 26 -22.43 9.23 7.47
C GLN A 26 -20.93 9.17 7.13
N LEU A 27 -20.08 8.97 8.15
CA LEU A 27 -18.65 8.84 7.94
C LEU A 27 -18.30 7.58 7.12
N LYS A 28 -18.97 6.45 7.36
CA LYS A 28 -18.79 5.24 6.55
C LYS A 28 -19.14 5.49 5.07
N ALA A 29 -20.26 6.16 4.81
CA ALA A 29 -20.69 6.49 3.44
C ALA A 29 -19.69 7.41 2.73
N ILE A 30 -19.18 8.43 3.42
CA ILE A 30 -18.16 9.35 2.87
C ILE A 30 -16.88 8.58 2.50
N ILE A 31 -16.44 7.64 3.33
CA ILE A 31 -15.25 6.83 3.08
C ILE A 31 -15.42 5.97 1.83
N GLU A 32 -16.56 5.30 1.68
CA GLU A 32 -16.84 4.47 0.51
C GLU A 32 -17.00 5.30 -0.76
N TYR A 33 -17.63 6.47 -0.68
CA TYR A 33 -17.76 7.39 -1.82
C TYR A 33 -16.40 7.97 -2.27
N LYS A 34 -15.49 8.25 -1.34
CA LYS A 34 -14.18 8.87 -1.63
C LYS A 34 -13.08 7.88 -1.99
N LYS A 35 -13.41 6.65 -2.36
CA LYS A 35 -12.42 5.65 -2.75
C LYS A 35 -11.81 5.91 -4.14
N SER A 36 -10.53 5.59 -4.33
CA SER A 36 -9.85 5.76 -5.62
C SER A 36 -8.55 4.92 -5.67
N TYR A 37 -7.71 5.13 -6.68
CA TYR A 37 -6.38 4.51 -6.81
C TYR A 37 -5.28 5.39 -6.16
N PRO A 38 -4.07 4.85 -5.88
CA PRO A 38 -3.08 5.52 -5.04
C PRO A 38 -2.66 6.92 -5.52
N SER A 39 -2.29 7.09 -6.79
CA SER A 39 -1.83 8.40 -7.29
C SER A 39 -2.93 9.47 -7.26
N ALA A 40 -4.21 9.11 -7.45
CA ALA A 40 -5.34 10.02 -7.25
C ALA A 40 -5.52 10.41 -5.77
N ILE A 41 -5.35 9.46 -4.84
CA ILE A 41 -5.43 9.71 -3.40
C ILE A 41 -4.29 10.62 -2.93
N ASN A 42 -3.06 10.41 -3.42
CA ASN A 42 -1.91 11.29 -3.15
C ASN A 42 -2.21 12.74 -3.57
N LYS A 43 -2.74 12.94 -4.79
CA LYS A 43 -3.12 14.28 -5.29
C LYS A 43 -4.18 14.93 -4.42
N LYS A 44 -5.22 14.18 -4.02
CA LYS A 44 -6.28 14.68 -3.11
C LYS A 44 -5.72 15.08 -1.75
N PHE A 45 -4.82 14.27 -1.18
CA PHE A 45 -4.20 14.55 0.10
C PHE A 45 -3.31 15.80 0.05
N LYS A 46 -2.47 15.93 -0.99
CA LYS A 46 -1.59 17.10 -1.20
C LYS A 46 -2.39 18.39 -1.37
N LYS A 47 -3.52 18.34 -2.08
CA LYS A 47 -4.46 19.47 -2.22
C LYS A 47 -5.29 19.75 -0.95
N ARG A 48 -5.08 19.00 0.13
CA ARG A 48 -5.83 19.10 1.40
C ARG A 48 -7.35 18.93 1.24
N SER A 49 -7.81 18.27 0.16
CA SER A 49 -9.24 17.98 -0.08
C SER A 49 -9.74 16.77 0.73
N VAL A 50 -8.80 16.01 1.28
CA VAL A 50 -9.00 14.92 2.24
C VAL A 50 -8.08 15.14 3.44
N GLU A 51 -8.51 14.69 4.60
CA GLU A 51 -7.85 14.97 5.89
C GLU A 51 -6.92 13.84 6.31
N SER A 52 -7.19 12.61 5.86
CA SER A 52 -6.41 11.42 6.16
C SER A 52 -6.54 10.38 5.04
N ALA A 53 -5.46 9.65 4.79
CA ALA A 53 -5.40 8.58 3.78
C ALA A 53 -4.14 7.73 3.97
N PHE A 54 -4.16 6.51 3.43
CA PHE A 54 -2.90 5.86 3.05
C PHE A 54 -2.36 6.58 1.82
N ILE A 55 -1.17 7.15 1.92
CA ILE A 55 -0.47 7.79 0.80
C ILE A 55 0.88 7.12 0.61
N SER A 56 1.38 7.17 -0.62
CA SER A 56 2.65 6.52 -0.98
C SER A 56 3.80 7.04 -0.11
N SER A 57 4.80 6.20 0.16
CA SER A 57 5.95 6.59 0.99
C SER A 57 6.63 7.86 0.49
N ILE A 58 6.78 8.05 -0.82
CA ILE A 58 7.28 9.32 -1.40
C ILE A 58 6.37 10.49 -1.04
N ALA A 59 5.06 10.37 -1.27
CA ALA A 59 4.11 11.44 -0.99
C ALA A 59 3.99 11.75 0.51
N SER A 60 4.34 10.81 1.38
CA SER A 60 4.32 10.97 2.83
C SER A 60 5.53 11.71 3.40
N ARG A 61 6.53 12.03 2.58
CA ARG A 61 7.74 12.74 3.02
C ARG A 61 7.35 14.11 3.58
N GLY A 62 7.68 14.35 4.85
CA GLY A 62 7.33 15.60 5.56
C GLY A 62 5.87 15.70 6.04
N GLU A 63 5.04 14.70 5.77
CA GLU A 63 3.64 14.68 6.22
C GLU A 63 3.52 14.02 7.61
N LYS A 64 2.51 14.42 8.37
CA LYS A 64 2.20 13.78 9.66
C LYS A 64 1.57 12.41 9.39
N SER A 65 2.05 11.38 10.08
CA SER A 65 1.52 10.02 9.94
C SER A 65 1.39 9.33 11.28
N LEU A 66 0.54 8.30 11.32
CA LEU A 66 0.55 7.32 12.40
C LEU A 66 1.61 6.24 12.10
N ASP A 67 1.92 5.41 13.09
CA ASP A 67 2.79 4.24 12.93
C ASP A 67 2.06 3.06 12.27
N TYR A 68 1.32 3.36 11.18
CA TYR A 68 0.66 2.40 10.33
C TYR A 68 1.02 2.62 8.86
N GLY A 69 1.23 1.54 8.11
CA GLY A 69 1.60 1.58 6.70
C GLY A 69 1.10 0.36 5.91
N ILE A 70 1.54 0.24 4.66
CA ILE A 70 1.47 -0.99 3.87
C ILE A 70 2.91 -1.47 3.73
N ILE A 71 3.22 -2.61 4.33
CA ILE A 71 4.59 -3.08 4.54
C ILE A 71 4.73 -4.49 3.98
N ALA A 72 5.88 -4.74 3.34
CA ALA A 72 6.36 -6.08 3.05
C ALA A 72 7.67 -6.31 3.79
N ARG A 73 7.75 -7.41 4.55
CA ARG A 73 8.97 -7.79 5.28
C ARG A 73 9.86 -8.74 4.50
N ASP A 74 9.34 -9.28 3.41
CA ASP A 74 10.02 -10.10 2.41
C ASP A 74 9.35 -9.86 1.05
N GLU A 75 9.04 -10.88 0.25
CA GLU A 75 8.27 -10.71 -0.98
C GLU A 75 6.83 -10.21 -0.75
N VAL A 76 6.29 -9.47 -1.71
CA VAL A 76 4.95 -8.85 -1.63
C VAL A 76 3.98 -9.37 -2.68
N THR A 77 4.46 -9.96 -3.78
CA THR A 77 3.73 -10.52 -4.93
C THR A 77 2.81 -9.57 -5.69
N SER A 78 2.65 -8.33 -5.25
CA SER A 78 1.80 -7.31 -5.87
C SER A 78 2.55 -6.05 -6.29
N VAL A 79 3.89 -6.09 -6.28
CA VAL A 79 4.77 -5.04 -6.79
C VAL A 79 5.91 -5.71 -7.54
N LEU A 80 5.72 -5.85 -8.86
CA LEU A 80 6.60 -6.62 -9.72
C LEU A 80 7.25 -5.71 -10.76
N LEU A 81 8.45 -6.09 -11.19
CA LEU A 81 9.13 -5.54 -12.34
C LEU A 81 9.28 -6.65 -13.38
N VAL A 82 8.71 -6.43 -14.56
CA VAL A 82 8.86 -7.32 -15.72
C VAL A 82 10.07 -6.84 -16.52
N PRO A 83 11.14 -7.65 -16.68
CA PRO A 83 12.30 -7.27 -17.47
C PRO A 83 11.93 -6.95 -18.92
N GLY A 84 12.63 -6.00 -19.53
CA GLY A 84 12.38 -5.58 -20.91
C GLY A 84 12.30 -4.06 -21.06
N VAL A 85 11.48 -3.58 -22.00
CA VAL A 85 11.35 -2.15 -22.28
C VAL A 85 10.83 -1.40 -21.05
N TYR A 86 11.56 -0.35 -20.68
CA TYR A 86 11.21 0.49 -19.54
C TYR A 86 9.82 1.12 -19.72
N SER A 87 8.94 0.88 -18.74
CA SER A 87 7.63 1.54 -18.68
C SER A 87 7.23 1.80 -17.22
N LYS A 88 6.77 3.03 -16.96
CA LYS A 88 6.35 3.46 -15.62
C LYS A 88 4.91 3.05 -15.34
N ASP A 89 4.65 2.58 -14.13
CA ASP A 89 3.28 2.45 -13.65
C ASP A 89 2.74 3.82 -13.23
N PHE A 90 1.75 4.36 -13.95
CA PHE A 90 1.14 5.65 -13.62
C PHE A 90 0.40 5.65 -12.25
N GLN A 91 0.14 4.48 -11.67
CA GLN A 91 -0.58 4.34 -10.42
C GLN A 91 0.33 4.43 -9.18
N SER A 92 1.68 4.30 -9.32
CA SER A 92 2.59 4.26 -8.16
C SER A 92 3.92 4.99 -8.36
N ASP A 93 4.06 6.15 -7.72
CA ASP A 93 5.34 6.88 -7.65
C ASP A 93 6.39 6.11 -6.82
N THR A 94 5.98 5.47 -5.71
CA THR A 94 6.89 4.74 -4.81
C THR A 94 7.54 3.54 -5.50
N SER A 95 6.76 2.74 -6.24
CA SER A 95 7.27 1.52 -6.88
C SER A 95 8.21 1.85 -8.05
N ASN A 96 7.88 2.89 -8.82
CA ASN A 96 8.78 3.39 -9.86
C ASN A 96 10.10 3.91 -9.28
N ALA A 97 10.06 4.62 -8.16
CA ALA A 97 11.27 5.08 -7.50
C ALA A 97 12.07 3.94 -6.87
N LEU A 98 11.39 2.91 -6.34
CA LEU A 98 12.03 1.72 -5.80
C LEU A 98 12.85 1.01 -6.87
N ALA A 99 12.28 0.77 -8.06
CA ALA A 99 13.02 0.20 -9.18
C ALA A 99 14.27 1.03 -9.52
N LYS A 100 14.15 2.36 -9.56
CA LYS A 100 15.29 3.27 -9.81
C LYS A 100 16.34 3.25 -8.69
N VAL A 101 15.93 3.09 -7.43
CA VAL A 101 16.84 2.97 -6.28
C VAL A 101 17.58 1.63 -6.27
N LEU A 102 16.94 0.59 -6.79
CA LEU A 102 17.55 -0.74 -6.93
C LEU A 102 18.38 -0.88 -8.21
N ASP A 103 18.41 0.15 -9.06
CA ASP A 103 19.07 0.13 -10.38
C ASP A 103 18.53 -0.98 -11.30
N LEU A 104 17.23 -1.27 -11.19
CA LEU A 104 16.53 -2.24 -12.01
C LEU A 104 15.79 -1.55 -13.16
N GLN A 105 15.90 -2.13 -14.37
CA GLN A 105 15.22 -1.63 -15.57
C GLN A 105 14.16 -2.62 -16.04
N GLY A 106 12.97 -2.10 -16.34
CA GLY A 106 11.84 -2.89 -16.83
C GLY A 106 10.52 -2.16 -16.63
N GLN A 107 9.43 -2.87 -16.87
CA GLN A 107 8.08 -2.38 -16.64
C GLN A 107 7.65 -2.67 -15.21
N VAL A 108 7.30 -1.63 -14.45
CA VAL A 108 6.71 -1.79 -13.11
C VAL A 108 5.21 -2.06 -13.23
N ILE A 109 4.71 -3.05 -12.50
CA ILE A 109 3.28 -3.32 -12.35
C ILE A 109 2.94 -3.48 -10.86
N ILE A 110 1.83 -2.88 -10.43
CA ILE A 110 1.43 -2.86 -9.01
C ILE A 110 -0.03 -3.23 -8.74
N GLY A 111 -0.32 -3.59 -7.50
CA GLY A 111 -1.68 -3.79 -6.98
C GLY A 111 -2.32 -5.08 -7.49
N ASP A 112 -3.65 -5.09 -7.57
CA ASP A 112 -4.43 -6.29 -7.92
C ASP A 112 -4.01 -6.86 -9.29
N LYS A 113 -3.66 -6.02 -10.28
CA LYS A 113 -3.16 -6.48 -11.59
C LYS A 113 -1.82 -7.22 -11.50
N ALA A 114 -0.92 -6.78 -10.63
CA ALA A 114 0.37 -7.43 -10.42
C ALA A 114 0.20 -8.75 -9.67
N LEU A 115 -0.71 -8.79 -8.69
CA LEU A 115 -1.05 -10.03 -8.01
C LEU A 115 -1.68 -11.06 -8.96
N LYS A 116 -2.55 -10.62 -9.87
CA LYS A 116 -3.07 -11.50 -10.93
C LYS A 116 -1.93 -12.02 -11.81
N PHE A 117 -1.08 -11.13 -12.32
CA PHE A 117 0.08 -11.47 -13.14
C PHE A 117 1.01 -12.49 -12.45
N PHE A 118 1.26 -12.33 -11.15
CA PHE A 118 2.06 -13.26 -10.33
C PHE A 118 1.54 -14.71 -10.39
N HIS A 119 0.22 -14.90 -10.43
CA HIS A 119 -0.39 -16.23 -10.45
C HIS A 119 -0.54 -16.83 -11.85
N GLU A 120 -0.49 -16.01 -12.89
CA GLU A 120 -0.70 -16.43 -14.29
C GLU A 120 0.61 -16.65 -15.06
N ASN A 121 1.76 -16.22 -14.51
CA ASN A 121 3.04 -16.24 -15.21
C ASN A 121 4.12 -16.97 -14.40
N ASP A 122 5.15 -17.45 -15.09
CA ASP A 122 6.29 -18.11 -14.46
C ASP A 122 7.05 -17.17 -13.53
N LYS A 123 7.50 -17.69 -12.38
CA LYS A 123 8.23 -16.91 -11.36
C LYS A 123 9.52 -16.27 -11.88
N ASN A 124 10.08 -16.78 -12.98
CA ASN A 124 11.28 -16.24 -13.62
C ASN A 124 11.00 -15.06 -14.57
N SER A 125 9.73 -14.75 -14.84
CA SER A 125 9.32 -13.68 -15.76
C SER A 125 9.28 -12.28 -15.11
N PHE A 126 9.47 -12.20 -13.80
CA PHE A 126 9.40 -10.95 -13.05
C PHE A 126 10.33 -10.93 -11.83
N ILE A 127 10.59 -9.73 -11.33
CA ILE A 127 11.31 -9.47 -10.08
C ILE A 127 10.33 -8.86 -9.08
N ASP A 128 10.21 -9.46 -7.91
CA ASP A 128 9.49 -8.82 -6.79
C ASP A 128 10.35 -7.71 -6.18
N LEU A 129 9.85 -6.47 -6.24
CA LEU A 129 10.64 -5.32 -5.79
C LEU A 129 10.80 -5.24 -4.27
N ALA A 130 9.88 -5.80 -3.49
CA ALA A 130 10.04 -5.89 -2.04
C ALA A 130 11.12 -6.91 -1.69
N LYS A 131 11.15 -8.05 -2.40
CA LYS A 131 12.17 -9.07 -2.24
C LYS A 131 13.56 -8.54 -2.61
N ALA A 132 13.69 -7.90 -3.77
CA ALA A 132 14.95 -7.29 -4.20
C ALA A 132 15.45 -6.20 -3.22
N TRP A 133 14.55 -5.45 -2.59
CA TRP A 133 14.90 -4.53 -1.51
C TRP A 133 15.39 -5.24 -0.26
N GLN A 134 14.68 -6.29 0.17
CA GLN A 134 15.05 -7.11 1.31
C GLN A 134 16.44 -7.71 1.10
N ASP A 135 16.69 -8.33 -0.04
CA ASP A 135 17.96 -9.00 -0.33
C ASP A 135 19.14 -8.01 -0.34
N LYS A 136 18.92 -6.76 -0.80
CA LYS A 136 19.96 -5.73 -0.87
C LYS A 136 20.25 -5.05 0.47
N TYR A 137 19.24 -4.82 1.30
CA TYR A 137 19.37 -3.97 2.49
C TYR A 137 19.00 -4.66 3.82
N ASN A 138 18.51 -5.90 3.78
CA ASN A 138 17.99 -6.66 4.91
C ASN A 138 16.99 -5.86 5.77
N LEU A 139 16.12 -5.11 5.09
CA LEU A 139 15.13 -4.23 5.70
C LEU A 139 13.75 -4.46 5.06
N PRO A 140 12.67 -4.31 5.83
CA PRO A 140 11.32 -4.33 5.26
C PRO A 140 11.13 -3.14 4.32
N PHE A 141 10.21 -3.24 3.35
CA PHE A 141 9.83 -2.12 2.52
C PHE A 141 8.47 -1.56 2.92
N VAL A 142 8.39 -0.23 3.07
CA VAL A 142 7.14 0.48 3.36
C VAL A 142 6.65 1.14 2.09
N PHE A 143 5.53 0.67 1.54
CA PHE A 143 4.94 1.19 0.31
C PHE A 143 4.12 2.46 0.51
N ALA A 144 3.38 2.51 1.61
CA ALA A 144 2.49 3.60 1.96
C ALA A 144 2.43 3.82 3.47
N ARG A 145 2.08 5.04 3.88
CA ARG A 145 1.92 5.45 5.29
C ARG A 145 0.54 6.04 5.51
N LEU A 146 -0.08 5.69 6.64
CA LEU A 146 -1.34 6.27 7.08
C LEU A 146 -1.09 7.70 7.57
N SER A 147 -1.36 8.66 6.71
CA SER A 147 -1.04 10.08 6.92
C SER A 147 -2.28 10.91 7.17
N TYR A 148 -2.09 12.05 7.85
CA TYR A 148 -3.16 12.98 8.20
C TYR A 148 -2.66 14.42 8.18
N ASN A 149 -3.56 15.36 7.86
CA ASN A 149 -3.32 16.80 8.00
C ASN A 149 -4.26 17.44 9.04
N LYS A 150 -5.41 16.82 9.30
CA LYS A 150 -6.37 17.20 10.35
C LYS A 150 -6.91 15.94 11.04
N ASN A 151 -7.58 16.11 12.17
CA ASN A 151 -8.29 15.03 12.89
C ASN A 151 -7.40 13.84 13.32
N GLY A 152 -6.10 14.06 13.55
CA GLY A 152 -5.16 13.00 13.97
C GLY A 152 -5.53 12.28 15.27
N LYS A 153 -6.14 12.99 16.24
CA LYS A 153 -6.65 12.38 17.50
C LYS A 153 -7.75 11.35 17.20
N LEU A 154 -8.71 11.71 16.35
CA LEU A 154 -9.79 10.81 15.95
C LEU A 154 -9.25 9.62 15.15
N LEU A 155 -8.36 9.85 14.19
CA LEU A 155 -7.74 8.78 13.42
C LEU A 155 -6.98 7.79 14.31
N ARG A 156 -6.19 8.31 15.26
CA ARG A 156 -5.47 7.49 16.25
C ARG A 156 -6.45 6.69 17.11
N LYS A 157 -7.55 7.29 17.58
CA LYS A 157 -8.59 6.59 18.33
C LYS A 157 -9.23 5.47 17.50
N THR A 158 -9.53 5.72 16.23
CA THR A 158 -10.10 4.71 15.32
C THR A 158 -9.13 3.56 15.07
N MET A 159 -7.82 3.80 15.03
CA MET A 159 -6.80 2.78 14.75
C MET A 159 -6.17 2.14 16.00
N LYS A 160 -6.53 2.58 17.22
CA LYS A 160 -5.78 2.33 18.47
C LYS A 160 -5.46 0.85 18.76
N ASN A 161 -6.26 -0.09 18.26
CA ASN A 161 -6.08 -1.52 18.47
C ASN A 161 -6.13 -2.33 17.16
N PHE A 162 -5.76 -1.72 16.03
CA PHE A 162 -5.75 -2.42 14.76
C PHE A 162 -4.69 -3.53 14.78
N ASN A 163 -5.12 -4.78 14.60
CA ASN A 163 -4.26 -5.94 14.44
C ASN A 163 -4.83 -6.83 13.34
N LYS A 164 -4.07 -6.99 12.23
CA LYS A 164 -4.50 -7.76 11.06
C LYS A 164 -4.88 -9.21 11.40
N ARG A 165 -4.21 -9.82 12.38
CA ARG A 165 -4.41 -11.23 12.76
C ARG A 165 -5.81 -11.52 13.29
N HIS A 166 -6.49 -10.51 13.82
CA HIS A 166 -7.85 -10.63 14.35
C HIS A 166 -8.93 -10.20 13.36
N ILE A 167 -8.57 -9.85 12.12
CA ILE A 167 -9.52 -9.39 11.11
C ILE A 167 -9.91 -10.56 10.20
N LYS A 168 -11.15 -11.00 10.32
CA LYS A 168 -11.76 -11.91 9.35
C LYS A 168 -12.46 -11.11 8.26
N ILE A 169 -12.13 -11.39 7.00
CA ILE A 169 -12.78 -10.75 5.86
C ILE A 169 -14.08 -11.52 5.55
N PRO A 170 -15.25 -10.87 5.56
CA PRO A 170 -16.51 -11.52 5.20
C PRO A 170 -16.49 -12.10 3.79
N GLN A 171 -17.12 -13.26 3.62
CA GLN A 171 -17.14 -14.01 2.36
C GLN A 171 -17.67 -13.19 1.17
N TYR A 172 -18.76 -12.45 1.35
CA TYR A 172 -19.32 -11.59 0.28
C TYR A 172 -18.35 -10.49 -0.19
N ILE A 173 -17.42 -10.05 0.68
CA ILE A 173 -16.37 -9.10 0.29
C ILE A 173 -15.33 -9.83 -0.55
N LEU A 174 -14.89 -11.02 -0.13
CA LEU A 174 -13.94 -11.83 -0.89
C LEU A 174 -14.48 -12.13 -2.30
N GLU A 175 -15.74 -12.55 -2.42
CA GLU A 175 -16.41 -12.82 -3.71
C GLU A 175 -16.46 -11.58 -4.61
N LYS A 176 -16.71 -10.40 -4.03
CA LYS A 176 -16.70 -9.14 -4.78
C LYS A 176 -15.32 -8.84 -5.35
N TYR A 177 -14.25 -9.06 -4.58
CA TYR A 177 -12.88 -8.81 -5.05
C TYR A 177 -12.41 -9.89 -6.02
N GLU A 178 -12.81 -11.15 -5.83
CA GLU A 178 -12.57 -12.25 -6.76
C GLU A 178 -13.19 -11.94 -8.12
N LYS A 179 -14.49 -11.61 -8.17
CA LYS A 179 -15.16 -11.24 -9.42
C LYS A 179 -14.53 -10.02 -10.12
N ARG A 180 -14.07 -9.04 -9.35
CA ARG A 180 -13.47 -7.80 -9.88
C ARG A 180 -12.06 -8.01 -10.41
N SER A 181 -11.23 -8.77 -9.68
CA SER A 181 -9.81 -8.90 -9.96
C SER A 181 -9.47 -10.14 -10.78
N GLY A 182 -10.35 -11.15 -10.81
CA GLY A 182 -10.06 -12.48 -11.36
C GLY A 182 -9.16 -13.33 -10.46
N ILE A 183 -8.89 -12.89 -9.23
CA ILE A 183 -7.99 -13.58 -8.29
C ILE A 183 -8.82 -14.40 -7.33
N SER A 184 -8.51 -15.69 -7.20
CA SER A 184 -9.28 -16.59 -6.33
C SER A 184 -9.29 -16.12 -4.87
N LYS A 185 -10.36 -16.41 -4.14
CA LYS A 185 -10.44 -16.09 -2.69
C LYS A 185 -9.27 -16.67 -1.91
N LYS A 186 -8.80 -17.87 -2.28
CA LYS A 186 -7.63 -18.52 -1.68
C LYS A 186 -6.38 -17.66 -1.88
N ASN A 187 -6.10 -17.24 -3.10
CA ASN A 187 -4.93 -16.42 -3.45
C ASN A 187 -5.01 -15.03 -2.79
N ILE A 188 -6.21 -14.44 -2.69
CA ILE A 188 -6.43 -13.20 -1.94
C ILE A 188 -6.02 -13.36 -0.47
N LEU A 189 -6.48 -14.43 0.19
CA LEU A 189 -6.17 -14.68 1.60
C LEU A 189 -4.69 -14.97 1.81
N GLU A 190 -4.07 -15.76 0.93
CA GLU A 190 -2.64 -16.04 0.95
C GLU A 190 -1.81 -14.76 0.81
N TYR A 191 -2.14 -13.92 -0.18
CA TYR A 191 -1.49 -12.63 -0.38
C TYR A 191 -1.57 -11.72 0.86
N LEU A 192 -2.73 -11.67 1.52
CA LEU A 192 -2.90 -10.84 2.72
C LEU A 192 -2.02 -11.26 3.89
N THR A 193 -1.53 -12.50 3.93
CA THR A 193 -0.55 -12.94 4.94
C THR A 193 0.79 -12.22 4.79
N LYS A 194 1.18 -11.89 3.54
CA LYS A 194 2.43 -11.22 3.16
C LYS A 194 2.45 -9.71 3.45
N ILE A 195 1.28 -9.11 3.70
CA ILE A 195 1.15 -7.67 3.95
C ILE A 195 1.04 -7.37 5.45
N ASP A 196 1.94 -6.53 5.93
CA ASP A 196 1.94 -6.00 7.28
C ASP A 196 1.58 -4.51 7.32
N TYR A 197 1.27 -4.02 8.53
CA TYR A 197 0.76 -2.65 8.69
C TYR A 197 1.37 -1.88 9.85
N ASP A 198 2.07 -2.51 10.77
CA ASP A 198 2.69 -1.89 11.93
C ASP A 198 4.07 -1.31 11.59
N ILE A 199 4.26 0.00 11.77
CA ILE A 199 5.55 0.65 11.53
C ILE A 199 6.35 0.64 12.84
N GLY A 200 7.32 -0.27 12.93
CA GLY A 200 8.26 -0.38 14.03
C GLY A 200 9.61 0.29 13.75
N ILE A 201 10.65 -0.19 14.43
CA ILE A 201 12.01 0.35 14.33
C ILE A 201 12.61 0.07 12.94
N LYS A 202 12.51 -1.18 12.46
CA LYS A 202 13.05 -1.58 11.16
C LYS A 202 12.38 -0.84 10.01
N GLU A 203 11.07 -0.65 10.06
CA GLU A 203 10.30 0.07 9.05
C GLU A 203 10.65 1.57 9.03
N LYS A 204 10.89 2.19 10.20
CA LYS A 204 11.38 3.58 10.29
C LYS A 204 12.78 3.72 9.70
N LEU A 205 13.67 2.76 9.96
CA LEU A 205 15.01 2.71 9.36
C LEU A 205 14.93 2.56 7.84
N ALA A 206 14.10 1.64 7.35
CA ALA A 206 13.87 1.42 5.93
C ALA A 206 13.36 2.68 5.22
N LEU A 207 12.37 3.38 5.81
CA LEU A 207 11.86 4.64 5.29
C LEU A 207 12.96 5.71 5.21
N LYS A 208 13.79 5.84 6.25
CA LYS A 208 14.91 6.80 6.28
C LYS A 208 15.91 6.49 5.17
N LEU A 209 16.29 5.22 5.02
CA LEU A 209 17.21 4.77 3.98
C LEU A 209 16.62 5.01 2.58
N PHE A 210 15.39 4.59 2.34
CA PHE A 210 14.70 4.80 1.06
C PHE A 210 14.63 6.30 0.71
N PHE A 211 14.34 7.17 1.68
CA PHE A 211 14.30 8.61 1.43
C PHE A 211 15.66 9.22 1.13
N LYS A 212 16.73 8.72 1.76
CA LYS A 212 18.10 9.10 1.44
C LYS A 212 18.45 8.71 -0.01
N LEU A 213 18.24 7.44 -0.37
CA LEU A 213 18.60 6.90 -1.69
C LEU A 213 17.80 7.57 -2.83
N THR A 214 16.50 7.80 -2.62
CA THR A 214 15.68 8.52 -3.62
C THR A 214 16.17 9.96 -3.82
N LYS A 215 16.62 10.66 -2.76
CA LYS A 215 17.21 12.00 -2.87
C LYS A 215 18.51 11.97 -3.69
N GLU A 216 19.37 10.99 -3.44
CA GLU A 216 20.64 10.80 -4.18
C GLU A 216 20.39 10.53 -5.68
N LYS A 217 19.32 9.81 -6.02
CA LYS A 217 18.90 9.55 -7.42
C LYS A 217 18.07 10.70 -8.04
N GLY A 218 17.97 11.86 -7.37
CA GLY A 218 17.24 13.04 -7.84
C GLY A 218 15.71 12.88 -7.89
N ILE A 219 15.15 11.92 -7.15
CA ILE A 219 13.71 11.64 -7.11
C ILE A 219 13.07 12.48 -5.99
N LYS A 220 12.15 13.37 -6.36
CA LYS A 220 11.45 14.27 -5.44
C LYS A 220 10.17 13.67 -4.89
#